data_AF-A0A8J5CI50-F1
#
_entry.id   AF-A0A8J5CI50-F1
#
_cell.length_a   1.000
_cell.length_b   1.000
_cell.length_c   1.000
_cell.angle_alpha   90.00
_cell.angle_beta   90.00
_cell.angle_gamma   90.00
#
_symmetry.space_group_name_H-M   'P 1'
#
loop_
_entity.id
_entity.type
_entity.pdbx_description
1 polymer ?
#
loop_
_entity_poly.entity_id
_entity_poly.type
_entity_poly.pdbx_seq_one_letter_code
_entity_poly.pdbx_strand_id
1 'polypeptide(L)'
;MKLECNFFAGSARILNEETITDVIKEKTREFGQEDPFFVMDVGDIVQKIKVWKLKLPRVKPFYAVKCNDHPTVLEILAALGTGFDCASKTEIQKILELGVDQSRIIFANPCKPASHLRLAAKLQVPLMTFDNETELHKISAYYPEAKLVIRIRVDAPDAQCPLGMKFGVLPADAGALLATAQTLGLNVVGVAFHVGSGCGDSTIYHEAISSAKMIFEEAEALGFSPHLLDIGGGFPGTSSSSLDEFAENINKALDEFFPEGCGVEVIAEPGRYVVASAFTLATNIIAKREVNDDAGSLTSVMYYINDGVYGSFNCILYDHQDVHPVMLQERNNKKPHFTSSIWGPTCDGLDQVVSKMSLPRLPCGEWLVWPDMGAYTLVSAGTFNGFPLPKVMVVIPHHTWLYLEEHLGNNVSMSFLGAQNEEECLAHDQHEAEGSAALTVNAASHYSTCAAKTLEPTTLEDYVSQLTFIDIGEIRYWARLIQGGAGLGGDGTLENMVFSNREHHQAVSLLGFFPEGHGEHHCSAGPSCKDSEATMYTSG
;
A
#
# COMPACT_ATOMS: atom_id res chain seq x y z
N MET A 1 -1.43 -0.18 28.38
CA MET A 1 -2.80 0.36 28.63
C MET A 1 -3.55 0.21 27.33
N LYS A 2 -4.66 -0.55 27.27
CA LYS A 2 -5.44 -0.64 26.02
C LYS A 2 -6.20 0.68 25.85
N LEU A 3 -5.65 1.57 25.02
CA LEU A 3 -6.37 2.72 24.50
C LEU A 3 -7.12 2.24 23.26
N GLU A 4 -8.45 2.34 23.29
CA GLU A 4 -9.30 2.06 22.14
C GLU A 4 -9.50 3.35 21.37
N CYS A 5 -9.18 3.30 20.08
CA CYS A 5 -9.40 4.39 19.13
C CYS A 5 -10.81 4.26 18.52
N ASN A 6 -11.54 5.38 18.47
CA ASN A 6 -12.89 5.49 17.88
C ASN A 6 -12.90 6.24 16.52
N PHE A 7 -11.74 6.47 15.88
CA PHE A 7 -11.67 7.14 14.57
C PHE A 7 -12.10 6.22 13.41
N PHE A 8 -12.09 4.91 13.63
CA PHE A 8 -12.30 3.88 12.62
C PHE A 8 -13.49 3.00 13.00
N ALA A 9 -14.09 2.31 12.03
CA ALA A 9 -15.19 1.35 12.28
C ALA A 9 -14.72 0.06 12.97
N GLY A 10 -14.12 0.17 14.15
CA GLY A 10 -13.64 -0.95 14.97
C GLY A 10 -12.60 -0.53 16.02
N SER A 11 -12.34 -1.43 16.98
CA SER A 11 -11.33 -1.21 18.01
C SER A 11 -9.91 -1.41 17.47
N ALA A 12 -9.12 -0.34 17.40
CA ALA A 12 -7.69 -0.41 17.11
C ALA A 12 -6.85 -0.41 18.41
N ARG A 13 -5.79 -1.23 18.48
CA ARG A 13 -4.83 -1.23 19.59
C ARG A 13 -3.69 -0.25 19.33
N ILE A 14 -3.53 0.74 20.20
CA ILE A 14 -2.34 1.60 20.18
C ILE A 14 -1.13 0.83 20.76
N LEU A 15 -0.01 0.85 20.04
CA LEU A 15 1.28 0.25 20.43
C LEU A 15 2.26 1.33 20.86
N ASN A 16 2.97 1.13 21.97
CA ASN A 16 3.98 2.09 22.43
C ASN A 16 5.38 1.66 22.00
N GLU A 17 5.83 0.52 22.54
CA GLU A 17 7.15 -0.07 22.27
C GLU A 17 7.01 -1.50 21.69
N GLU A 18 5.80 -2.06 21.66
CA GLU A 18 5.55 -3.41 21.15
C GLU A 18 5.68 -3.48 19.63
N THR A 19 6.37 -4.51 19.13
CA THR A 19 6.41 -4.80 17.69
C THR A 19 5.19 -5.61 17.24
N ILE A 20 4.93 -5.66 15.92
CA ILE A 20 3.93 -6.56 15.32
C ILE A 20 4.16 -8.02 15.76
N THR A 21 5.42 -8.45 15.81
CA THR A 21 5.81 -9.77 16.29
C THR A 21 5.44 -10.00 17.76
N ASP A 22 5.51 -8.99 18.62
CA ASP A 22 5.12 -9.10 20.03
C ASP A 22 3.60 -9.17 20.19
N VAL A 23 2.84 -8.43 19.39
CA VAL A 23 1.37 -8.56 19.31
C VAL A 23 0.96 -9.96 18.88
N ILE A 24 1.63 -10.54 17.86
CA ILE A 24 1.40 -11.93 17.45
C ILE A 24 1.77 -12.90 18.57
N LYS A 25 2.91 -12.72 19.26
CA LYS A 25 3.32 -13.54 20.41
C LYS A 25 2.36 -13.44 21.60
N GLU A 26 1.71 -12.30 21.82
CA GLU A 26 0.66 -12.13 22.83
C GLU A 26 -0.59 -12.90 22.42
N LYS A 27 -1.11 -12.64 21.22
CA LYS A 27 -2.35 -13.24 20.70
C LYS A 27 -2.29 -14.76 20.64
N THR A 28 -1.16 -15.31 20.19
CA THR A 28 -0.93 -16.77 20.09
C THR A 28 -0.78 -17.48 21.45
N ARG A 29 -0.69 -16.73 22.57
CA ARG A 29 -0.70 -17.28 23.94
C ARG A 29 -2.08 -17.21 24.61
N GLU A 30 -3.08 -16.60 23.98
CA GLU A 30 -4.44 -16.58 24.50
C GLU A 30 -5.02 -18.01 24.55
N PHE A 31 -5.69 -18.34 25.67
CA PHE A 31 -6.23 -19.68 25.88
C PHE A 31 -7.32 -20.00 24.85
N GLY A 32 -7.11 -21.06 24.06
CA GLY A 32 -8.02 -21.48 23.00
C GLY A 32 -7.88 -20.71 21.68
N GLN A 33 -6.86 -19.84 21.52
CA GLN A 33 -6.56 -19.27 20.21
C GLN A 33 -5.97 -20.33 19.29
N GLU A 34 -6.76 -20.80 18.33
CA GLU A 34 -6.34 -21.74 17.27
C GLU A 34 -6.69 -21.23 15.85
N ASP A 35 -7.51 -20.18 15.72
CA ASP A 35 -7.92 -19.60 14.42
C ASP A 35 -6.79 -18.78 13.77
N PRO A 36 -6.67 -18.75 12.43
CA PRO A 36 -5.76 -17.83 11.74
C PRO A 36 -6.20 -16.38 11.95
N PHE A 37 -5.23 -15.45 11.97
CA PHE A 37 -5.52 -14.03 12.11
C PHE A 37 -4.45 -13.17 11.43
N PHE A 38 -4.86 -11.98 10.99
CA PHE A 38 -3.96 -10.92 10.54
C PHE A 38 -3.67 -9.94 11.67
N VAL A 39 -2.49 -9.34 11.64
CA VAL A 39 -2.22 -8.05 12.27
C VAL A 39 -1.99 -7.02 11.16
N MET A 40 -2.72 -5.90 11.22
CA MET A 40 -2.63 -4.80 10.27
C MET A 40 -2.02 -3.57 10.94
N ASP A 41 -0.84 -3.16 10.47
CA ASP A 41 -0.11 -1.98 10.94
C ASP A 41 -0.54 -0.72 10.16
N VAL A 42 -1.24 0.18 10.85
CA VAL A 42 -1.63 1.49 10.32
C VAL A 42 -0.42 2.41 10.11
N GLY A 43 0.66 2.21 10.86
CA GLY A 43 1.92 2.95 10.72
C GLY A 43 2.54 2.78 9.34
N ASP A 44 2.57 1.55 8.81
CA ASP A 44 3.10 1.26 7.48
C ASP A 44 2.28 1.98 6.40
N ILE A 45 0.94 1.87 6.42
CA ILE A 45 0.05 2.55 5.45
C ILE A 45 0.30 4.07 5.44
N VAL A 46 0.35 4.70 6.62
CA VAL A 46 0.63 6.13 6.75
C VAL A 46 2.04 6.46 6.21
N GLN A 47 3.03 5.62 6.48
CA GLN A 47 4.39 5.80 5.99
C GLN A 47 4.50 5.66 4.47
N LYS A 48 3.84 4.68 3.85
CA LYS A 48 3.77 4.54 2.38
C LYS A 48 3.21 5.80 1.73
N ILE A 49 2.14 6.39 2.27
CA ILE A 49 1.57 7.64 1.75
C ILE A 49 2.49 8.85 1.97
N LYS A 50 3.23 8.92 3.09
CA LYS A 50 4.26 9.95 3.31
C LYS A 50 5.41 9.83 2.31
N VAL A 51 5.94 8.63 2.10
CA VAL A 51 7.00 8.34 1.12
C VAL A 51 6.52 8.66 -0.30
N TRP A 52 5.28 8.32 -0.65
CA TRP A 52 4.69 8.66 -1.94
C TRP A 52 4.68 10.17 -2.17
N LYS A 53 4.13 10.96 -1.23
CA LYS A 53 4.07 12.43 -1.33
C LYS A 53 5.48 13.07 -1.42
N LEU A 54 6.49 12.46 -0.80
CA LEU A 54 7.88 12.92 -0.87
C LEU A 54 8.57 12.59 -2.20
N LYS A 55 8.35 11.38 -2.74
CA LYS A 55 9.09 10.83 -3.89
C LYS A 55 8.41 11.13 -5.23
N LEU A 56 7.08 11.21 -5.25
CA LEU A 56 6.26 11.54 -6.41
C LEU A 56 5.37 12.77 -6.11
N PRO A 57 5.96 13.94 -5.79
CA PRO A 57 5.22 15.12 -5.31
C PRO A 57 4.21 15.67 -6.33
N ARG A 58 4.44 15.39 -7.62
CA ARG A 58 3.59 15.79 -8.74
C ARG A 58 2.42 14.81 -9.01
N VAL A 59 2.40 13.64 -8.39
CA VAL A 59 1.46 12.54 -8.71
C VAL A 59 0.52 12.25 -7.54
N LYS A 60 -0.79 12.44 -7.73
CA LYS A 60 -1.78 12.16 -6.68
C LYS A 60 -2.13 10.66 -6.67
N PRO A 61 -2.03 9.96 -5.52
CA PRO A 61 -2.39 8.55 -5.43
C PRO A 61 -3.92 8.37 -5.36
N PHE A 62 -4.47 7.58 -6.27
CA PHE A 62 -5.84 7.06 -6.23
C PHE A 62 -5.77 5.58 -5.83
N TYR A 63 -6.12 5.25 -4.59
CA TYR A 63 -5.94 3.89 -4.09
C TYR A 63 -6.85 2.89 -4.84
N ALA A 64 -6.26 1.83 -5.39
CA ALA A 64 -7.00 0.78 -6.09
C ALA A 64 -7.74 -0.12 -5.09
N VAL A 65 -9.03 0.16 -4.87
CA VAL A 65 -9.85 -0.48 -3.80
C VAL A 65 -9.83 -2.01 -3.89
N LYS A 66 -9.88 -2.53 -5.12
CA LYS A 66 -9.73 -3.95 -5.50
C LYS A 66 -8.51 -4.69 -4.92
N CYS A 67 -7.49 -3.98 -4.42
CA CYS A 67 -6.30 -4.58 -3.83
C CYS A 67 -6.52 -5.09 -2.39
N ASN A 68 -7.27 -4.31 -1.60
CA ASN A 68 -7.69 -4.63 -0.23
C ASN A 68 -8.74 -3.59 0.17
N ASP A 69 -9.98 -4.03 0.40
CA ASP A 69 -11.14 -3.18 0.62
C ASP A 69 -11.62 -3.19 2.09
N HIS A 70 -10.71 -3.54 3.02
CA HIS A 70 -10.93 -3.52 4.46
C HIS A 70 -11.29 -2.10 4.94
N PRO A 71 -12.39 -1.90 5.71
CA PRO A 71 -12.91 -0.57 6.03
C PRO A 71 -11.87 0.40 6.57
N THR A 72 -11.07 -0.02 7.55
CA THR A 72 -10.03 0.81 8.16
C THR A 72 -8.97 1.31 7.17
N VAL A 73 -8.61 0.50 6.16
CA VAL A 73 -7.66 0.93 5.10
C VAL A 73 -8.25 2.10 4.33
N LEU A 74 -9.52 1.97 3.93
CA LEU A 74 -10.23 3.00 3.16
C LEU A 74 -10.47 4.26 3.98
N GLU A 75 -10.82 4.13 5.27
CA GLU A 75 -10.97 5.24 6.22
C GLU A 75 -9.66 6.02 6.40
N ILE A 76 -8.54 5.33 6.62
CA ILE A 76 -7.21 5.96 6.72
C ILE A 76 -6.87 6.72 5.44
N LEU A 77 -7.02 6.10 4.28
CA LEU A 77 -6.64 6.70 2.99
C LEU A 77 -7.55 7.88 2.62
N ALA A 78 -8.86 7.76 2.89
CA ALA A 78 -9.83 8.83 2.72
C ALA A 78 -9.43 10.07 3.55
N ALA A 79 -9.00 9.85 4.79
CA ALA A 79 -8.57 10.88 5.73
C ALA A 79 -7.18 11.47 5.39
N LEU A 80 -6.24 10.67 4.89
CA LEU A 80 -4.93 11.13 4.37
C LEU A 80 -5.03 11.90 3.04
N GLY A 81 -6.23 12.02 2.46
CA GLY A 81 -6.53 12.81 1.28
C GLY A 81 -6.26 12.12 -0.06
N THR A 82 -6.19 10.78 -0.11
CA THR A 82 -6.01 10.07 -1.39
C THR A 82 -7.26 10.14 -2.27
N GLY A 83 -7.12 9.89 -3.56
CA GLY A 83 -8.24 9.45 -4.39
C GLY A 83 -8.50 7.95 -4.22
N PHE A 84 -9.43 7.41 -5.03
CA PHE A 84 -9.75 6.00 -5.12
C PHE A 84 -10.03 5.56 -6.56
N ASP A 85 -9.34 4.52 -7.01
CA ASP A 85 -9.75 3.74 -8.19
C ASP A 85 -10.79 2.70 -7.75
N CYS A 86 -11.96 2.79 -8.37
CA CYS A 86 -13.06 1.85 -8.20
C CYS A 86 -13.33 1.10 -9.51
N ALA A 87 -13.42 -0.23 -9.46
CA ALA A 87 -13.70 -1.07 -10.62
C ALA A 87 -15.19 -1.47 -10.76
N SER A 88 -16.01 -1.16 -9.77
CA SER A 88 -17.41 -1.60 -9.65
C SER A 88 -18.31 -0.58 -8.96
N LYS A 89 -19.63 -0.75 -9.14
CA LYS A 89 -20.64 0.03 -8.41
C LYS A 89 -20.52 -0.09 -6.88
N THR A 90 -20.09 -1.24 -6.38
CA THR A 90 -20.05 -1.53 -4.94
C THR A 90 -18.88 -0.81 -4.27
N GLU A 91 -17.72 -0.74 -4.95
CA GLU A 91 -16.59 0.06 -4.48
C GLU A 91 -16.94 1.56 -4.50
N ILE A 92 -17.57 2.06 -5.58
CA ILE A 92 -18.06 3.45 -5.65
C ILE A 92 -18.97 3.77 -4.45
N GLN A 93 -19.96 2.92 -4.18
CA GLN A 93 -20.87 3.12 -3.03
C GLN A 93 -20.10 3.11 -1.70
N LYS A 94 -19.24 2.10 -1.48
CA LYS A 94 -18.42 1.98 -0.26
C LYS A 94 -17.57 3.24 -0.02
N ILE A 95 -16.95 3.81 -1.06
CA ILE A 95 -16.13 5.02 -0.92
C ILE A 95 -16.98 6.27 -0.65
N LEU A 96 -18.12 6.44 -1.31
CA LEU A 96 -19.03 7.56 -1.06
C LEU A 96 -19.70 7.48 0.33
N GLU A 97 -19.94 6.28 0.85
CA GLU A 97 -20.44 6.04 2.21
C GLU A 97 -19.45 6.48 3.30
N LEU A 98 -18.15 6.58 2.99
CA LEU A 98 -17.12 7.18 3.86
C LEU A 98 -17.08 8.72 3.79
N GLY A 99 -18.01 9.36 3.09
CA GLY A 99 -18.04 10.83 2.92
C GLY A 99 -16.97 11.37 1.97
N VAL A 100 -16.37 10.51 1.13
CA VAL A 100 -15.41 10.93 0.10
C VAL A 100 -16.16 11.65 -1.04
N ASP A 101 -15.68 12.83 -1.42
CA ASP A 101 -16.21 13.59 -2.56
C ASP A 101 -16.04 12.82 -3.89
N GLN A 102 -17.05 12.90 -4.77
CA GLN A 102 -17.08 12.22 -6.06
C GLN A 102 -15.86 12.53 -6.95
N SER A 103 -15.30 13.74 -6.84
CA SER A 103 -14.11 14.15 -7.62
C SER A 103 -12.83 13.39 -7.23
N ARG A 104 -12.81 12.74 -6.06
CA ARG A 104 -11.73 11.85 -5.63
C ARG A 104 -11.90 10.40 -6.09
N ILE A 105 -12.86 10.10 -6.97
CA ILE A 105 -13.09 8.75 -7.51
C ILE A 105 -12.82 8.72 -9.02
N ILE A 106 -12.00 7.77 -9.46
CA ILE A 106 -11.93 7.35 -10.87
C ILE A 106 -12.59 5.97 -11.01
N PHE A 107 -13.51 5.83 -11.98
CA PHE A 107 -14.11 4.54 -12.33
C PHE A 107 -13.26 3.88 -13.45
N ALA A 108 -12.12 3.31 -13.07
CA ALA A 108 -11.08 2.93 -14.01
C ALA A 108 -11.18 1.51 -14.60
N ASN A 109 -12.33 0.85 -14.46
CA ASN A 109 -12.65 -0.35 -15.23
C ASN A 109 -12.97 0.05 -16.70
N PRO A 110 -12.21 -0.41 -17.71
CA PRO A 110 -12.46 -0.03 -19.11
C PRO A 110 -13.73 -0.65 -19.72
N CYS A 111 -14.28 -1.71 -19.11
CA CYS A 111 -15.40 -2.49 -19.66
C CYS A 111 -16.58 -2.57 -18.67
N LYS A 112 -17.38 -1.50 -18.60
CA LYS A 112 -18.39 -1.32 -17.54
C LYS A 112 -19.75 -1.92 -17.91
N PRO A 113 -20.45 -2.59 -16.96
CA PRO A 113 -21.86 -2.90 -17.10
C PRO A 113 -22.71 -1.63 -17.18
N ALA A 114 -23.72 -1.62 -18.05
CA ALA A 114 -24.63 -0.48 -18.21
C ALA A 114 -25.37 -0.08 -16.90
N SER A 115 -25.58 -1.03 -15.99
CA SER A 115 -26.11 -0.78 -14.65
C SER A 115 -25.14 -0.01 -13.74
N HIS A 116 -23.84 -0.15 -13.94
CA HIS A 116 -22.82 0.59 -13.18
C HIS A 116 -22.68 2.01 -13.74
N LEU A 117 -22.71 2.18 -15.08
CA LEU A 117 -22.74 3.50 -15.72
C LEU A 117 -23.92 4.36 -15.23
N ARG A 118 -25.13 3.78 -15.19
CA ARG A 118 -26.32 4.48 -14.66
C ARG A 118 -26.19 4.84 -13.18
N LEU A 119 -25.46 4.07 -12.37
CA LEU A 119 -25.19 4.45 -10.98
C LEU A 119 -24.16 5.57 -10.90
N ALA A 120 -23.06 5.48 -11.66
CA ALA A 120 -22.06 6.54 -11.74
C ALA A 120 -22.68 7.88 -12.17
N ALA A 121 -23.60 7.86 -13.15
CA ALA A 121 -24.38 9.03 -13.56
C ALA A 121 -25.26 9.57 -12.43
N LYS A 122 -26.04 8.69 -11.77
CA LYS A 122 -26.92 9.07 -10.64
C LYS A 122 -26.12 9.68 -9.47
N LEU A 123 -24.94 9.14 -9.19
CA LEU A 123 -24.07 9.57 -8.09
C LEU A 123 -23.06 10.64 -8.53
N GLN A 124 -23.07 11.07 -9.78
CA GLN A 124 -22.19 12.09 -10.37
C GLN A 124 -20.69 11.81 -10.21
N VAL A 125 -20.27 10.54 -10.30
CA VAL A 125 -18.83 10.15 -10.33
C VAL A 125 -18.28 10.50 -11.71
N PRO A 126 -17.46 11.57 -11.85
CA PRO A 126 -17.32 12.24 -13.14
C PRO A 126 -16.33 11.55 -14.08
N LEU A 127 -15.38 10.79 -13.54
CA LEU A 127 -14.16 10.36 -14.24
C LEU A 127 -14.16 8.85 -14.47
N MET A 128 -13.94 8.41 -15.72
CA MET A 128 -13.90 6.97 -16.04
C MET A 128 -13.03 6.64 -17.24
N THR A 129 -12.46 5.42 -17.26
CA THR A 129 -11.61 4.96 -18.36
C THR A 129 -12.40 4.32 -19.50
N PHE A 130 -11.80 4.23 -20.69
CA PHE A 130 -12.28 3.38 -21.79
C PHE A 130 -11.10 2.94 -22.68
N ASP A 131 -11.23 1.82 -23.38
CA ASP A 131 -10.22 1.31 -24.32
C ASP A 131 -10.83 0.71 -25.61
N ASN A 132 -12.14 0.85 -25.81
CA ASN A 132 -12.85 0.26 -26.95
C ASN A 132 -14.11 1.05 -27.35
N GLU A 133 -14.51 0.93 -28.61
CA GLU A 133 -15.66 1.62 -29.21
C GLU A 133 -17.02 1.22 -28.58
N THR A 134 -17.17 -0.05 -28.18
CA THR A 134 -18.40 -0.52 -27.52
C THR A 134 -18.61 0.16 -26.17
N GLU A 135 -17.52 0.50 -25.46
CA GLU A 135 -17.58 1.28 -24.24
C GLU A 135 -18.06 2.71 -24.50
N LEU A 136 -17.51 3.39 -25.53
CA LEU A 136 -17.93 4.74 -25.92
C LEU A 136 -19.43 4.81 -26.22
N HIS A 137 -19.97 3.86 -26.99
CA HIS A 137 -21.42 3.80 -27.25
C HIS A 137 -22.25 3.58 -25.98
N LYS A 138 -21.80 2.73 -25.04
CA LYS A 138 -22.49 2.55 -23.76
C LYS A 138 -22.44 3.83 -22.91
N ILE A 139 -21.31 4.52 -22.87
CA ILE A 139 -21.17 5.76 -22.10
C ILE A 139 -22.06 6.85 -22.72
N SER A 140 -22.02 7.06 -24.03
CA SER A 140 -22.92 7.99 -24.75
C SER A 140 -24.41 7.71 -24.46
N ALA A 141 -24.81 6.45 -24.33
CA ALA A 141 -26.18 6.06 -24.04
C ALA A 141 -26.61 6.17 -22.57
N TYR A 142 -25.70 6.17 -21.60
CA TYR A 142 -26.02 6.06 -20.16
C TYR A 142 -25.41 7.13 -19.25
N TYR A 143 -24.36 7.82 -19.69
CA TYR A 143 -23.71 8.93 -18.98
C TYR A 143 -22.86 9.80 -19.95
N PRO A 144 -23.48 10.52 -20.91
CA PRO A 144 -22.76 11.29 -21.91
C PRO A 144 -21.94 12.47 -21.35
N GLU A 145 -22.26 12.97 -20.15
CA GLU A 145 -21.55 14.06 -19.46
C GLU A 145 -20.26 13.61 -18.75
N ALA A 146 -19.92 12.32 -18.81
CA ALA A 146 -18.71 11.78 -18.20
C ALA A 146 -17.43 12.35 -18.81
N LYS A 147 -16.41 12.55 -17.96
CA LYS A 147 -15.04 12.89 -18.33
C LYS A 147 -14.27 11.59 -18.58
N LEU A 148 -13.80 11.40 -19.81
CA LEU A 148 -13.25 10.14 -20.26
C LEU A 148 -11.72 10.14 -20.32
N VAL A 149 -11.12 9.05 -19.86
CA VAL A 149 -9.68 8.82 -19.88
C VAL A 149 -9.40 7.63 -20.80
N ILE A 150 -8.71 7.84 -21.92
CA ILE A 150 -8.39 6.75 -22.84
C ILE A 150 -7.28 5.89 -22.25
N ARG A 151 -7.53 4.61 -22.03
CA ARG A 151 -6.51 3.67 -21.52
C ARG A 151 -5.73 3.08 -22.69
N ILE A 152 -4.44 3.40 -22.78
CA ILE A 152 -3.51 2.76 -23.71
C ILE A 152 -2.92 1.47 -23.12
N ARG A 153 -2.51 0.57 -24.00
CA ARG A 153 -1.80 -0.66 -23.66
C ARG A 153 -0.30 -0.39 -23.52
N VAL A 154 0.26 -0.88 -22.43
CA VAL A 154 1.69 -0.98 -22.17
C VAL A 154 1.97 -2.41 -21.76
N ASP A 155 2.92 -3.06 -22.42
CA ASP A 155 3.31 -4.44 -22.15
C ASP A 155 4.70 -4.45 -21.50
N ALA A 156 4.75 -4.51 -20.17
CA ALA A 156 6.01 -4.78 -19.47
C ALA A 156 6.31 -6.29 -19.51
N PRO A 157 7.44 -6.76 -20.09
CA PRO A 157 7.76 -8.18 -20.17
C PRO A 157 7.89 -8.85 -18.80
N ASP A 158 8.43 -8.12 -17.82
CA ASP A 158 8.69 -8.59 -16.46
C ASP A 158 7.54 -8.28 -15.48
N ALA A 159 6.34 -7.97 -15.96
CA ALA A 159 5.16 -7.85 -15.10
C ALA A 159 4.69 -9.23 -14.62
N GLN A 160 4.75 -9.45 -13.30
CA GLN A 160 4.22 -10.64 -12.64
C GLN A 160 2.75 -10.93 -12.99
N CYS A 161 1.91 -9.90 -13.17
CA CYS A 161 0.58 -10.03 -13.76
C CYS A 161 0.40 -9.06 -14.95
N PRO A 162 0.54 -9.52 -16.20
CA PRO A 162 0.39 -8.69 -17.40
C PRO A 162 -1.10 -8.42 -17.71
N LEU A 163 -1.47 -7.15 -17.86
CA LEU A 163 -2.86 -6.73 -18.13
C LEU A 163 -3.14 -6.45 -19.61
N GLY A 164 -2.12 -6.20 -20.43
CA GLY A 164 -2.25 -5.77 -21.83
C GLY A 164 -2.95 -6.76 -22.76
N MET A 165 -2.97 -8.06 -22.44
CA MET A 165 -3.77 -9.05 -23.18
C MET A 165 -5.28 -8.80 -23.10
N LYS A 166 -5.75 -8.10 -22.05
CA LYS A 166 -7.18 -7.90 -21.77
C LYS A 166 -7.63 -6.45 -21.90
N PHE A 167 -6.74 -5.48 -21.65
CA PHE A 167 -7.08 -4.07 -21.53
C PHE A 167 -6.05 -3.15 -22.17
N GLY A 168 -6.52 -1.99 -22.60
CA GLY A 168 -5.74 -0.95 -23.25
C GLY A 168 -5.81 -1.04 -24.77
N VAL A 169 -6.07 0.10 -25.42
CA VAL A 169 -5.94 0.23 -26.88
C VAL A 169 -4.45 0.30 -27.25
N LEU A 170 -4.05 -0.30 -28.38
CA LEU A 170 -2.69 -0.07 -28.89
C LEU A 170 -2.53 1.43 -29.21
N PRO A 171 -1.39 2.07 -28.89
CA PRO A 171 -1.20 3.50 -29.16
C PRO A 171 -1.47 3.89 -30.63
N ALA A 172 -1.14 3.02 -31.59
CA ALA A 172 -1.41 3.24 -33.01
C ALA A 172 -2.90 3.24 -33.41
N ASP A 173 -3.78 2.65 -32.59
CA ASP A 173 -5.23 2.55 -32.83
C ASP A 173 -6.03 3.60 -32.02
N ALA A 174 -5.37 4.34 -31.12
CA ALA A 174 -6.02 5.29 -30.19
C ALA A 174 -6.79 6.40 -30.93
N GLY A 175 -6.23 6.97 -32.00
CA GLY A 175 -6.87 8.00 -32.83
C GLY A 175 -8.23 7.64 -33.38
N ALA A 176 -8.44 6.37 -33.74
CA ALA A 176 -9.74 5.89 -34.22
C ALA A 176 -10.82 5.95 -33.12
N LEU A 177 -10.43 5.63 -31.87
CA LEU A 177 -11.32 5.76 -30.72
C LEU A 177 -11.56 7.23 -30.34
N LEU A 178 -10.55 8.08 -30.41
CA LEU A 178 -10.68 9.52 -30.17
C LEU A 178 -11.63 10.19 -31.18
N ALA A 179 -11.50 9.86 -32.47
CA ALA A 179 -12.41 10.34 -33.52
C ALA A 179 -13.85 9.83 -33.32
N THR A 180 -14.01 8.62 -32.79
CA THR A 180 -15.33 8.07 -32.44
C THR A 180 -15.93 8.78 -31.22
N ALA A 181 -15.14 9.06 -30.19
CA ALA A 181 -15.57 9.85 -29.04
C ALA A 181 -16.01 11.27 -29.44
N GLN A 182 -15.27 11.91 -30.35
CA GLN A 182 -15.62 13.21 -30.93
C GLN A 182 -16.96 13.15 -31.68
N THR A 183 -17.16 12.12 -32.52
CA THR A 183 -18.40 11.89 -33.27
C THR A 183 -19.61 11.66 -32.36
N LEU A 184 -19.39 11.04 -31.19
CA LEU A 184 -20.42 10.80 -30.17
C LEU A 184 -20.65 11.99 -29.22
N GLY A 185 -19.90 13.09 -29.37
CA GLY A 185 -19.99 14.27 -28.50
C GLY A 185 -19.50 14.04 -27.07
N LEU A 186 -18.66 13.02 -26.84
CA LEU A 186 -18.10 12.66 -25.54
C LEU A 186 -16.87 13.51 -25.21
N ASN A 187 -16.61 13.75 -23.93
CA ASN A 187 -15.51 14.59 -23.47
C ASN A 187 -14.29 13.74 -23.02
N VAL A 188 -13.28 13.61 -23.89
CA VAL A 188 -11.99 12.99 -23.51
C VAL A 188 -11.10 14.03 -22.84
N VAL A 189 -10.68 13.75 -21.61
CA VAL A 189 -9.92 14.67 -20.73
C VAL A 189 -8.51 14.19 -20.41
N GLY A 190 -8.11 13.00 -20.84
CA GLY A 190 -6.82 12.44 -20.43
C GLY A 190 -6.49 11.07 -21.01
N VAL A 191 -5.30 10.60 -20.66
CA VAL A 191 -4.76 9.29 -21.06
C VAL A 191 -4.36 8.52 -19.80
N ALA A 192 -4.68 7.23 -19.76
CA ALA A 192 -4.29 6.29 -18.72
C ALA A 192 -3.42 5.17 -19.30
N PHE A 193 -2.55 4.58 -18.50
CA PHE A 193 -1.93 3.28 -18.79
C PHE A 193 -1.79 2.47 -17.51
N HIS A 194 -1.35 1.22 -17.61
CA HIS A 194 -0.99 0.40 -16.45
C HIS A 194 0.04 -0.64 -16.88
N VAL A 195 1.26 -0.56 -16.34
CA VAL A 195 2.41 -1.37 -16.81
C VAL A 195 2.25 -2.87 -16.50
N GLY A 196 1.60 -3.18 -15.37
CA GLY A 196 1.32 -4.55 -14.91
C GLY A 196 1.52 -4.65 -13.40
N SER A 197 0.93 -5.64 -12.73
CA SER A 197 1.19 -5.83 -11.29
C SER A 197 2.54 -6.51 -11.10
N GLY A 198 3.34 -6.04 -10.13
CA GLY A 198 4.66 -6.63 -9.86
C GLY A 198 5.63 -6.51 -11.04
N CYS A 199 5.64 -5.36 -11.71
CA CYS A 199 6.67 -5.04 -12.69
C CYS A 199 7.96 -4.66 -11.96
N GLY A 200 9.06 -5.36 -12.22
CA GLY A 200 10.38 -5.06 -11.65
C GLY A 200 11.14 -3.95 -12.38
N ASP A 201 10.88 -3.77 -13.67
CA ASP A 201 11.51 -2.74 -14.50
C ASP A 201 10.80 -1.39 -14.30
N SER A 202 11.56 -0.39 -13.86
CA SER A 202 11.09 0.98 -13.66
C SER A 202 11.12 1.83 -14.94
N THR A 203 11.92 1.44 -15.94
CA THR A 203 12.17 2.23 -17.15
C THR A 203 10.97 2.26 -18.10
N ILE A 204 10.13 1.21 -18.07
CA ILE A 204 8.89 1.10 -18.86
C ILE A 204 7.91 2.26 -18.63
N TYR A 205 7.96 2.94 -17.48
CA TYR A 205 7.16 4.14 -17.23
C TYR A 205 7.57 5.32 -18.11
N HIS A 206 8.85 5.44 -18.50
CA HIS A 206 9.30 6.50 -19.40
C HIS A 206 8.70 6.33 -20.80
N GLU A 207 8.77 5.11 -21.35
CA GLU A 207 8.17 4.77 -22.65
C GLU A 207 6.65 4.92 -22.64
N ALA A 208 6.00 4.54 -21.54
CA ALA A 208 4.55 4.68 -21.34
C ALA A 208 4.10 6.16 -21.28
N ILE A 209 4.83 7.01 -20.55
CA ILE A 209 4.56 8.45 -20.45
C ILE A 209 4.83 9.14 -21.80
N SER A 210 5.89 8.75 -22.50
CA SER A 210 6.17 9.23 -23.87
C SER A 210 5.04 8.86 -24.84
N SER A 211 4.57 7.62 -24.79
CA SER A 211 3.41 7.15 -25.58
C SER A 211 2.14 7.92 -25.23
N ALA A 212 1.89 8.17 -23.94
CA ALA A 212 0.74 8.97 -23.51
C ALA A 212 0.80 10.40 -24.04
N LYS A 213 1.99 11.02 -24.10
CA LYS A 213 2.18 12.36 -24.68
C LYS A 213 1.80 12.43 -26.16
N MET A 214 2.12 11.40 -26.94
CA MET A 214 1.68 11.32 -28.35
C MET A 214 0.15 11.29 -28.46
N ILE A 215 -0.55 10.57 -27.57
CA ILE A 215 -2.02 10.49 -27.58
C ILE A 215 -2.68 11.78 -27.08
N PHE A 216 -2.04 12.52 -26.17
CA PHE A 216 -2.44 13.88 -25.82
C PHE A 216 -2.45 14.80 -27.05
N GLU A 217 -1.39 14.78 -27.86
CA GLU A 217 -1.27 15.61 -29.07
C GLU A 217 -2.29 15.23 -30.15
N GLU A 218 -2.58 13.93 -30.29
CA GLU A 218 -3.65 13.45 -31.19
C GLU A 218 -5.04 13.89 -30.71
N ALA A 219 -5.30 13.87 -29.40
CA ALA A 219 -6.55 14.35 -28.83
C ALA A 219 -6.70 15.88 -28.99
N GLU A 220 -5.63 16.66 -28.79
CA GLU A 220 -5.59 18.11 -29.06
C GLU A 220 -5.86 18.42 -30.54
N ALA A 221 -5.28 17.65 -31.47
CA ALA A 221 -5.53 17.79 -32.90
C ALA A 221 -6.99 17.50 -33.31
N LEU A 222 -7.69 16.67 -32.52
CA LEU A 222 -9.13 16.41 -32.63
C LEU A 222 -10.00 17.41 -31.83
N GLY A 223 -9.40 18.46 -31.24
CA GLY A 223 -10.10 19.53 -30.55
C GLY A 223 -10.55 19.20 -29.13
N PHE A 224 -10.02 18.13 -28.52
CA PHE A 224 -10.15 17.91 -27.08
C PHE A 224 -9.23 18.87 -26.29
N SER A 225 -9.39 18.89 -24.98
CA SER A 225 -8.51 19.62 -24.06
C SER A 225 -8.05 18.70 -22.93
N PRO A 226 -7.18 17.71 -23.25
CA PRO A 226 -6.70 16.76 -22.26
C PRO A 226 -5.82 17.46 -21.21
N HIS A 227 -6.06 17.13 -19.94
CA HIS A 227 -5.42 17.75 -18.78
C HIS A 227 -5.17 16.74 -17.64
N LEU A 228 -5.35 15.44 -17.89
CA LEU A 228 -5.14 14.38 -16.92
C LEU A 228 -4.26 13.26 -17.49
N LEU A 229 -3.14 12.98 -16.84
CA LEU A 229 -2.34 11.79 -17.06
C LEU A 229 -2.54 10.83 -15.89
N ASP A 230 -2.90 9.59 -16.18
CA ASP A 230 -2.96 8.52 -15.19
C ASP A 230 -1.89 7.46 -15.50
N ILE A 231 -0.90 7.34 -14.62
CA ILE A 231 0.21 6.39 -14.79
C ILE A 231 -0.11 4.99 -14.25
N GLY A 232 -1.34 4.77 -13.76
CA GLY A 232 -1.82 3.48 -13.30
C GLY A 232 -1.08 2.94 -12.08
N GLY A 233 -1.04 1.62 -11.97
CA GLY A 233 -0.38 0.90 -10.88
C GLY A 233 0.73 -0.03 -11.37
N GLY A 234 1.34 -0.73 -10.41
CA GLY A 234 2.41 -1.70 -10.63
C GLY A 234 3.54 -1.62 -9.61
N PHE A 235 3.64 -0.49 -8.91
CA PHE A 235 4.60 -0.18 -7.86
C PHE A 235 4.76 -1.32 -6.82
N PRO A 236 6.01 -1.65 -6.43
CA PRO A 236 6.27 -2.71 -5.46
C PRO A 236 5.85 -2.27 -4.05
N GLY A 237 5.38 -3.21 -3.22
CA GLY A 237 4.78 -2.88 -1.92
C GLY A 237 5.33 -3.64 -0.73
N THR A 238 6.20 -4.64 -0.93
CA THR A 238 6.73 -5.46 0.16
C THR A 238 7.67 -4.67 1.07
N SER A 239 7.88 -5.18 2.27
CA SER A 239 8.80 -4.68 3.29
C SER A 239 10.26 -4.54 2.81
N SER A 240 10.64 -5.35 1.81
CA SER A 240 11.96 -5.38 1.18
C SER A 240 12.11 -4.46 -0.04
N SER A 241 11.04 -3.79 -0.49
CA SER A 241 11.04 -3.00 -1.73
C SER A 241 11.15 -1.49 -1.51
N SER A 242 11.68 -0.77 -2.50
CA SER A 242 11.71 0.70 -2.52
C SER A 242 10.97 1.27 -3.73
N LEU A 243 10.44 2.49 -3.57
CA LEU A 243 9.85 3.31 -4.64
C LEU A 243 10.92 4.13 -5.39
N ASP A 244 12.15 4.23 -4.87
CA ASP A 244 13.15 5.23 -5.31
C ASP A 244 13.41 5.22 -6.82
N GLU A 245 13.69 4.05 -7.41
CA GLU A 245 14.02 3.91 -8.83
C GLU A 245 12.82 4.23 -9.74
N PHE A 246 11.63 3.78 -9.35
CA PHE A 246 10.37 4.11 -10.02
C PHE A 246 10.11 5.62 -9.97
N ALA A 247 10.27 6.24 -8.80
CA ALA A 247 10.10 7.67 -8.63
C ALA A 247 11.10 8.47 -9.46
N GLU A 248 12.37 8.06 -9.52
CA GLU A 248 13.39 8.72 -10.32
C GLU A 248 13.05 8.69 -11.82
N ASN A 249 12.71 7.52 -12.37
CA ASN A 249 12.40 7.38 -13.79
C ASN A 249 11.06 8.02 -14.18
N ILE A 250 10.04 7.97 -13.30
CA ILE A 250 8.76 8.66 -13.51
C ILE A 250 8.95 10.17 -13.47
N ASN A 251 9.65 10.73 -12.47
CA ASN A 251 9.86 12.19 -12.38
C ASN A 251 10.61 12.71 -13.61
N LYS A 252 11.68 12.03 -14.06
CA LYS A 252 12.40 12.37 -15.31
C LYS A 252 11.46 12.41 -16.52
N ALA A 253 10.63 11.38 -16.70
CA ALA A 253 9.68 11.31 -17.81
C ALA A 253 8.59 12.40 -17.72
N LEU A 254 8.09 12.70 -16.52
CA LEU A 254 7.12 13.77 -16.29
C LEU A 254 7.72 15.16 -16.51
N ASP A 255 9.01 15.37 -16.24
CA ASP A 255 9.69 16.64 -16.51
C ASP A 255 9.98 16.81 -18.02
N GLU A 256 10.26 15.71 -18.74
CA GLU A 256 10.50 15.70 -20.18
C GLU A 256 9.21 15.90 -21.01
N PHE A 257 8.16 15.13 -20.74
CA PHE A 257 6.96 15.07 -21.58
C PHE A 257 5.78 15.92 -21.10
N PHE A 258 5.70 16.18 -19.78
CA PHE A 258 4.59 16.89 -19.15
C PHE A 258 5.09 17.92 -18.12
N PRO A 259 5.98 18.87 -18.49
CA PRO A 259 6.69 19.72 -17.54
C PRO A 259 5.78 20.50 -16.58
N GLU A 260 6.27 20.84 -15.40
CA GLU A 260 5.50 21.61 -14.41
C GLU A 260 4.96 22.92 -15.00
N GLY A 261 3.69 23.23 -14.72
CA GLY A 261 2.99 24.39 -15.29
C GLY A 261 2.36 24.17 -16.67
N CYS A 262 2.52 23.00 -17.32
CA CYS A 262 1.84 22.69 -18.59
C CYS A 262 0.31 22.54 -18.49
N GLY A 263 -0.26 22.54 -17.28
CA GLY A 263 -1.69 22.40 -17.03
C GLY A 263 -2.20 20.96 -16.88
N VAL A 264 -1.31 19.95 -16.98
CA VAL A 264 -1.67 18.54 -16.78
C VAL A 264 -1.56 18.15 -15.31
N GLU A 265 -2.66 17.63 -14.77
CA GLU A 265 -2.70 16.90 -13.50
C GLU A 265 -2.22 15.46 -13.72
N VAL A 266 -1.41 14.94 -12.79
CA VAL A 266 -0.93 13.55 -12.84
C VAL A 266 -1.48 12.78 -11.65
N ILE A 267 -2.09 11.62 -11.93
CA ILE A 267 -2.58 10.66 -10.94
C ILE A 267 -1.93 9.29 -11.16
N ALA A 268 -2.08 8.40 -10.20
CA ALA A 268 -1.69 6.99 -10.29
C ALA A 268 -2.66 6.11 -9.51
N GLU A 269 -2.65 4.81 -9.77
CA GLU A 269 -3.51 3.79 -9.16
C GLU A 269 -2.75 2.81 -8.22
N PRO A 270 -2.03 3.28 -7.17
CA PRO A 270 -1.28 2.38 -6.30
C PRO A 270 -2.22 1.53 -5.43
N GLY A 271 -2.26 0.22 -5.70
CA GLY A 271 -2.84 -0.79 -4.81
C GLY A 271 -1.78 -1.39 -3.87
N ARG A 272 -1.06 -2.41 -4.37
CA ARG A 272 -0.09 -3.21 -3.61
C ARG A 272 0.89 -2.38 -2.78
N TYR A 273 1.43 -1.32 -3.37
CA TYR A 273 2.36 -0.38 -2.72
C TYR A 273 1.91 0.06 -1.32
N VAL A 274 0.62 0.35 -1.15
CA VAL A 274 0.05 0.95 0.05
C VAL A 274 -0.17 -0.06 1.18
N VAL A 275 -0.47 -1.32 0.84
CA VAL A 275 -1.04 -2.28 1.80
C VAL A 275 -0.27 -3.59 1.97
N ALA A 276 0.62 -3.97 1.05
CA ALA A 276 1.24 -5.31 1.09
C ALA A 276 1.98 -5.58 2.41
N SER A 277 2.95 -4.73 2.77
CA SER A 277 3.72 -4.82 4.02
C SER A 277 2.92 -4.54 5.28
N ALA A 278 1.79 -3.84 5.18
CA ALA A 278 0.98 -3.46 6.33
C ALA A 278 0.28 -4.65 7.00
N PHE A 279 0.15 -5.81 6.34
CA PHE A 279 -0.54 -6.98 6.89
C PHE A 279 0.40 -8.17 7.07
N THR A 280 0.38 -8.75 8.26
CA THR A 280 1.07 -9.99 8.59
C THR A 280 0.05 -11.05 9.03
N LEU A 281 0.01 -12.18 8.34
CA LEU A 281 -0.86 -13.33 8.65
C LEU A 281 -0.15 -14.28 9.64
N ALA A 282 -0.87 -14.80 10.62
CA ALA A 282 -0.44 -15.87 11.50
C ALA A 282 -1.33 -17.11 11.33
N THR A 283 -0.72 -18.27 11.09
CA THR A 283 -1.40 -19.56 10.87
C THR A 283 -0.88 -20.62 11.84
N ASN A 284 -1.76 -21.49 12.34
CA ASN A 284 -1.42 -22.59 13.24
C ASN A 284 -1.22 -23.91 12.47
N ILE A 285 -0.21 -24.70 12.84
CA ILE A 285 -0.03 -26.07 12.32
C ILE A 285 -1.03 -27.01 12.99
N ILE A 286 -2.15 -27.27 12.33
CA ILE A 286 -3.23 -28.14 12.82
C ILE A 286 -2.91 -29.63 12.69
N ALA A 287 -2.12 -30.03 11.69
CA ALA A 287 -1.68 -31.42 11.53
C ALA A 287 -0.30 -31.53 10.86
N LYS A 288 0.30 -32.72 10.95
CA LYS A 288 1.49 -33.07 10.18
C LYS A 288 1.50 -34.54 9.77
N ARG A 289 2.23 -34.84 8.69
CA ARG A 289 2.60 -36.20 8.28
C ARG A 289 4.10 -36.28 8.11
N GLU A 290 4.69 -37.37 8.59
CA GLU A 290 6.13 -37.64 8.49
C GLU A 290 6.33 -38.78 7.50
N VAL A 291 7.20 -38.56 6.51
CA VAL A 291 7.49 -39.51 5.42
C VAL A 291 8.87 -40.09 5.66
N ASN A 292 8.93 -41.41 5.81
CA ASN A 292 10.18 -42.14 6.04
C ASN A 292 10.60 -42.88 4.76
N ASP A 293 11.90 -43.18 4.64
CA ASP A 293 12.40 -44.15 3.66
C ASP A 293 12.17 -45.61 4.09
N ASP A 294 12.55 -46.55 3.23
CA ASP A 294 12.46 -48.00 3.50
C ASP A 294 13.31 -48.45 4.72
N ALA A 295 14.30 -47.64 5.13
CA ALA A 295 15.11 -47.87 6.32
C ALA A 295 14.52 -47.24 7.60
N GLY A 296 13.36 -46.58 7.49
CA GLY A 296 12.68 -45.91 8.60
C GLY A 296 13.23 -44.53 8.97
N SER A 297 14.11 -43.95 8.15
CA SER A 297 14.68 -42.61 8.37
C SER A 297 13.77 -41.53 7.80
N LEU A 298 13.56 -40.46 8.57
CA LEU A 298 12.70 -39.34 8.18
C LEU A 298 13.30 -38.57 7.00
N THR A 299 12.60 -38.57 5.85
CA THR A 299 13.05 -37.90 4.63
C THR A 299 12.35 -36.55 4.42
N SER A 300 11.04 -36.50 4.69
CA SER A 300 10.27 -35.25 4.55
C SER A 300 9.09 -35.13 5.52
N VAL A 301 8.60 -33.90 5.68
CA VAL A 301 7.45 -33.58 6.55
C VAL A 301 6.41 -32.76 5.77
N MET A 302 5.15 -33.15 5.85
CA MET A 302 4.02 -32.35 5.37
C MET A 302 3.38 -31.67 6.58
N TYR A 303 3.27 -30.35 6.56
CA TYR A 303 2.54 -29.57 7.57
C TYR A 303 1.22 -29.09 6.98
N TYR A 304 0.15 -29.16 7.77
CA TYR A 304 -1.17 -28.65 7.41
C TYR A 304 -1.46 -27.47 8.32
N ILE A 305 -1.79 -26.33 7.72
CA ILE A 305 -2.14 -25.10 8.42
C ILE A 305 -3.65 -24.79 8.30
N ASN A 306 -4.12 -23.89 9.13
CA ASN A 306 -5.53 -23.49 9.26
C ASN A 306 -6.01 -22.42 8.25
N ASP A 307 -5.20 -22.08 7.24
CA ASP A 307 -5.56 -21.22 6.10
C ASP A 307 -4.84 -21.74 4.83
N GLY A 308 -5.38 -21.48 3.64
CA GLY A 308 -4.97 -22.16 2.40
C GLY A 308 -5.20 -21.33 1.12
N VAL A 309 -5.03 -21.97 -0.04
CA VAL A 309 -5.11 -21.31 -1.37
C VAL A 309 -6.53 -20.87 -1.73
N TYR A 310 -7.55 -21.37 -1.03
CA TYR A 310 -8.94 -20.91 -1.13
C TYR A 310 -9.25 -19.76 -0.17
N GLY A 311 -8.44 -19.59 0.87
CA GLY A 311 -8.48 -18.49 1.83
C GLY A 311 -7.45 -17.42 1.45
N SER A 312 -6.56 -17.04 2.37
CA SER A 312 -5.64 -15.91 2.17
C SER A 312 -4.55 -16.16 1.12
N PHE A 313 -4.19 -17.43 0.86
CA PHE A 313 -3.11 -17.79 -0.08
C PHE A 313 -3.57 -17.92 -1.54
N ASN A 314 -4.79 -17.45 -1.87
CA ASN A 314 -5.27 -17.36 -3.24
C ASN A 314 -4.37 -16.48 -4.14
N CYS A 315 -3.58 -15.58 -3.52
CA CYS A 315 -2.55 -14.78 -4.17
C CYS A 315 -1.46 -15.62 -4.89
N ILE A 316 -1.22 -16.88 -4.49
CA ILE A 316 -0.32 -17.80 -5.21
C ILE A 316 -0.90 -18.14 -6.60
N LEU A 317 -2.22 -18.31 -6.68
CA LEU A 317 -2.92 -18.75 -7.89
C LEU A 317 -3.26 -17.57 -8.82
N TYR A 318 -3.80 -16.48 -8.26
CA TYR A 318 -4.33 -15.35 -9.04
C TYR A 318 -3.35 -14.19 -9.22
N ASP A 319 -2.37 -14.06 -8.32
CA ASP A 319 -1.44 -12.93 -8.25
C ASP A 319 0.03 -13.40 -8.30
N HIS A 320 0.25 -14.70 -8.50
CA HIS A 320 1.55 -15.38 -8.65
C HIS A 320 2.57 -15.10 -7.54
N GLN A 321 2.11 -14.83 -6.31
CA GLN A 321 2.99 -14.54 -5.18
C GLN A 321 3.80 -15.75 -4.73
N ASP A 322 5.09 -15.55 -4.45
CA ASP A 322 5.93 -16.49 -3.70
C ASP A 322 5.90 -16.09 -2.22
N VAL A 323 5.41 -17.00 -1.37
CA VAL A 323 5.16 -16.74 0.05
C VAL A 323 6.11 -17.55 0.92
N HIS A 324 6.65 -16.91 1.96
CA HIS A 324 7.67 -17.53 2.82
C HIS A 324 7.27 -17.42 4.30
N PRO A 325 7.20 -18.54 5.04
CA PRO A 325 6.86 -18.50 6.45
C PRO A 325 8.08 -18.18 7.31
N VAL A 326 7.87 -17.25 8.25
CA VAL A 326 8.75 -16.96 9.38
C VAL A 326 8.28 -17.76 10.59
N MET A 327 9.21 -18.42 11.29
CA MET A 327 8.88 -19.12 12.55
C MET A 327 8.74 -18.11 13.69
N LEU A 328 7.60 -18.12 14.39
CA LEU A 328 7.33 -17.16 15.49
C LEU A 328 8.29 -17.32 16.69
N GLN A 329 8.82 -18.52 16.88
CA GLN A 329 9.81 -18.82 17.91
C GLN A 329 11.18 -19.08 17.25
N GLU A 330 12.18 -18.29 17.63
CA GLU A 330 13.56 -18.59 17.28
C GLU A 330 13.96 -19.94 17.87
N ARG A 331 14.40 -20.85 17.00
CA ARG A 331 14.86 -22.19 17.38
C ARG A 331 16.34 -22.29 17.09
N ASN A 332 17.08 -22.92 18.01
CA ASN A 332 18.52 -23.11 17.87
C ASN A 332 18.84 -23.88 16.57
N ASN A 333 19.55 -23.24 15.64
CA ASN A 333 19.92 -23.74 14.30
C ASN A 333 20.74 -25.06 14.29
N LYS A 334 21.06 -25.62 15.46
CA LYS A 334 21.69 -26.93 15.65
C LYS A 334 20.74 -28.12 15.46
N LYS A 335 19.43 -27.91 15.30
CA LYS A 335 18.48 -29.00 14.99
C LYS A 335 18.55 -29.38 13.50
N PRO A 336 18.39 -30.66 13.12
CA PRO A 336 18.32 -31.05 11.73
C PRO A 336 17.09 -30.44 11.04
N HIS A 337 17.29 -29.98 9.81
CA HIS A 337 16.21 -29.56 8.91
C HIS A 337 15.81 -30.71 7.98
N PHE A 338 14.56 -30.70 7.55
CA PHE A 338 13.96 -31.70 6.67
C PHE A 338 13.32 -31.00 5.48
N THR A 339 13.32 -31.69 4.33
CA THR A 339 12.50 -31.27 3.17
C THR A 339 11.05 -31.25 3.62
N SER A 340 10.39 -30.11 3.48
CA SER A 340 9.05 -29.88 4.03
C SER A 340 8.12 -29.28 3.00
N SER A 341 6.83 -29.57 3.12
CA SER A 341 5.74 -28.94 2.35
C SER A 341 4.67 -28.42 3.30
N ILE A 342 3.97 -27.35 2.90
CA ILE A 342 2.91 -26.71 3.68
C ILE A 342 1.62 -26.73 2.85
N TRP A 343 0.54 -27.16 3.48
CA TRP A 343 -0.77 -27.40 2.89
C TRP A 343 -1.84 -26.64 3.67
N GLY A 344 -2.87 -26.18 3.00
CA GLY A 344 -4.03 -25.59 3.65
C GLY A 344 -4.96 -26.63 4.30
N PRO A 345 -6.10 -26.18 4.85
CA PRO A 345 -6.99 -27.02 5.64
C PRO A 345 -8.05 -27.76 4.80
N THR A 346 -8.14 -27.49 3.49
CA THR A 346 -9.25 -28.00 2.67
C THR A 346 -9.09 -29.48 2.30
N CYS A 347 -10.17 -30.06 1.77
CA CYS A 347 -10.15 -31.43 1.24
C CYS A 347 -9.63 -31.52 -0.22
N ASP A 348 -9.05 -30.45 -0.77
CA ASP A 348 -8.52 -30.42 -2.14
C ASP A 348 -7.01 -30.72 -2.16
N GLY A 349 -6.56 -31.54 -3.12
CA GLY A 349 -5.14 -31.83 -3.34
C GLY A 349 -4.35 -30.69 -3.99
N LEU A 350 -5.03 -29.63 -4.45
CA LEU A 350 -4.42 -28.40 -4.94
C LEU A 350 -4.15 -27.36 -3.83
N ASP A 351 -4.60 -27.60 -2.60
CA ASP A 351 -4.41 -26.70 -1.46
C ASP A 351 -3.01 -26.80 -0.84
N GLN A 352 -2.01 -26.52 -1.68
CA GLN A 352 -0.59 -26.54 -1.34
C GLN A 352 -0.06 -25.09 -1.33
N VAL A 353 0.30 -24.60 -0.15
CA VAL A 353 0.82 -23.24 0.06
C VAL A 353 2.32 -23.17 -0.20
N VAL A 354 3.08 -24.20 0.21
CA VAL A 354 4.53 -24.30 -0.10
C VAL A 354 4.83 -25.73 -0.54
N SER A 355 5.26 -25.89 -1.80
CA SER A 355 5.55 -27.20 -2.39
C SER A 355 6.81 -27.85 -1.81
N LYS A 356 7.86 -27.06 -1.58
CA LYS A 356 9.13 -27.55 -1.03
C LYS A 356 9.94 -26.45 -0.34
N MET A 357 10.28 -26.65 0.93
CA MET A 357 11.21 -25.79 1.67
C MET A 357 12.02 -26.59 2.71
N SER A 358 12.96 -25.92 3.41
CA SER A 358 13.78 -26.53 4.46
C SER A 358 13.36 -26.03 5.84
N LEU A 359 12.75 -26.88 6.66
CA LEU A 359 12.30 -26.53 8.02
C LEU A 359 12.83 -27.52 9.07
N PRO A 360 13.07 -27.07 10.31
CA PRO A 360 13.24 -27.99 11.43
C PRO A 360 11.92 -28.75 11.70
N ARG A 361 11.98 -29.85 12.45
CA ARG A 361 10.76 -30.58 12.85
C ARG A 361 9.90 -29.73 13.79
N LEU A 362 8.69 -29.37 13.35
CA LEU A 362 7.71 -28.59 14.11
C LEU A 362 6.65 -29.52 14.75
N PRO A 363 6.11 -29.16 15.93
CA PRO A 363 4.92 -29.80 16.51
C PRO A 363 3.63 -29.22 15.88
N CYS A 364 2.50 -29.93 16.04
CA CYS A 364 1.20 -29.28 15.88
C CYS A 364 1.00 -28.23 16.99
N GLY A 365 0.22 -27.19 16.73
CA GLY A 365 0.06 -26.05 17.63
C GLY A 365 1.15 -24.97 17.47
N GLU A 366 2.21 -25.21 16.69
CA GLU A 366 3.20 -24.18 16.35
C GLU A 366 2.59 -23.14 15.39
N TRP A 367 3.02 -21.89 15.52
CA TRP A 367 2.59 -20.79 14.65
C TRP A 367 3.65 -20.44 13.61
N LEU A 368 3.19 -20.32 12.36
CA LEU A 368 3.93 -19.74 11.24
C LEU A 368 3.38 -18.34 10.94
N VAL A 369 4.27 -17.42 10.62
CA VAL A 369 3.98 -16.01 10.33
C VAL A 369 4.32 -15.72 8.88
N TRP A 370 3.46 -14.99 8.19
CA TRP A 370 3.57 -14.68 6.77
C TRP A 370 3.48 -13.16 6.61
N PRO A 371 4.63 -12.46 6.51
CA PRO A 371 4.66 -11.03 6.27
C PRO A 371 4.24 -10.70 4.82
N ASP A 372 4.05 -9.42 4.52
CA ASP A 372 3.74 -8.89 3.17
C ASP A 372 2.42 -9.42 2.56
N MET A 373 1.49 -9.90 3.40
CA MET A 373 0.24 -10.58 3.00
C MET A 373 -0.97 -9.63 2.83
N GLY A 374 -0.76 -8.34 2.58
CA GLY A 374 -1.85 -7.35 2.56
C GLY A 374 -2.51 -7.03 1.22
N ALA A 375 -1.95 -7.52 0.11
CA ALA A 375 -2.42 -7.20 -1.24
C ALA A 375 -2.94 -8.45 -1.95
N TYR A 376 -4.17 -8.38 -2.49
CA TYR A 376 -4.83 -9.47 -3.23
C TYR A 376 -4.93 -10.81 -2.46
N THR A 377 -5.02 -10.74 -1.13
CA THR A 377 -5.23 -11.88 -0.23
C THR A 377 -6.70 -11.94 0.22
N LEU A 378 -7.06 -11.26 1.32
CA LEU A 378 -8.40 -11.29 1.93
C LEU A 378 -9.53 -10.89 0.98
N VAL A 379 -9.30 -9.90 0.10
CA VAL A 379 -10.31 -9.39 -0.85
C VAL A 379 -10.80 -10.44 -1.84
N SER A 380 -9.99 -11.47 -2.09
CA SER A 380 -10.26 -12.58 -3.01
C SER A 380 -10.47 -13.92 -2.29
N ALA A 381 -10.46 -13.91 -0.95
CA ALA A 381 -10.55 -15.12 -0.14
C ALA A 381 -12.00 -15.64 -0.06
N GLY A 382 -12.17 -16.96 -0.16
CA GLY A 382 -13.46 -17.64 -0.07
C GLY A 382 -13.58 -18.54 1.16
N THR A 383 -14.82 -18.90 1.51
CA THR A 383 -15.14 -19.81 2.62
C THR A 383 -15.36 -21.26 2.14
N PHE A 384 -14.55 -21.71 1.18
CA PHE A 384 -14.65 -23.06 0.62
C PHE A 384 -14.46 -24.13 1.71
N ASN A 385 -15.22 -25.23 1.63
CA ASN A 385 -15.37 -26.23 2.70
C ASN A 385 -15.82 -25.69 4.07
N GLY A 386 -16.30 -24.43 4.16
CA GLY A 386 -16.83 -23.84 5.38
C GLY A 386 -15.80 -23.25 6.34
N PHE A 387 -14.53 -23.16 5.94
CA PHE A 387 -13.51 -22.49 6.75
C PHE A 387 -13.78 -20.96 6.80
N PRO A 388 -13.75 -20.34 7.99
CA PRO A 388 -13.97 -18.91 8.14
C PRO A 388 -12.74 -18.12 7.64
N LEU A 389 -12.96 -16.87 7.21
CA LEU A 389 -11.86 -15.98 6.89
C LEU A 389 -11.12 -15.53 8.17
N PRO A 390 -9.78 -15.37 8.13
CA PRO A 390 -9.01 -14.87 9.27
C PRO A 390 -9.49 -13.48 9.73
N LYS A 391 -9.53 -13.26 11.04
CA LYS A 391 -9.86 -11.93 11.60
C LYS A 391 -8.67 -10.98 11.49
N VAL A 392 -8.93 -9.71 11.21
CA VAL A 392 -7.91 -8.64 11.20
C VAL A 392 -7.84 -7.96 12.56
N MET A 393 -6.67 -7.94 13.18
CA MET A 393 -6.36 -7.11 14.35
C MET A 393 -5.69 -5.82 13.90
N VAL A 394 -6.36 -4.69 14.10
CA VAL A 394 -5.82 -3.36 13.78
C VAL A 394 -4.88 -2.89 14.89
N VAL A 395 -3.67 -2.48 14.52
CA VAL A 395 -2.70 -1.86 15.44
C VAL A 395 -2.19 -0.53 14.90
N ILE A 396 -1.90 0.42 15.80
CA ILE A 396 -1.45 1.77 15.45
C ILE A 396 -0.26 2.13 16.36
N PRO A 397 0.94 2.41 15.82
CA PRO A 397 2.04 2.96 16.62
C PRO A 397 1.65 4.30 17.25
N HIS A 398 2.01 4.54 18.51
CA HIS A 398 1.57 5.72 19.28
C HIS A 398 1.92 7.06 18.59
N HIS A 399 3.07 7.15 17.93
CA HIS A 399 3.45 8.33 17.15
C HIS A 399 2.58 8.52 15.89
N THR A 400 2.14 7.42 15.27
CA THR A 400 1.20 7.45 14.13
C THR A 400 -0.19 7.85 14.61
N TRP A 401 -0.62 7.37 15.77
CA TRP A 401 -1.86 7.78 16.41
C TRP A 401 -1.90 9.30 16.65
N LEU A 402 -0.87 9.86 17.31
CA LEU A 402 -0.78 11.31 17.55
C LEU A 402 -0.78 12.12 16.24
N TYR A 403 -0.06 11.64 15.22
CA TYR A 403 -0.06 12.26 13.89
C TYR A 403 -1.47 12.30 13.28
N LEU A 404 -2.20 11.19 13.35
CA LEU A 404 -3.59 11.10 12.85
C LEU A 404 -4.53 11.98 13.69
N GLU A 405 -4.40 11.99 15.01
CA GLU A 405 -5.21 12.82 15.91
C GLU A 405 -5.01 14.33 15.62
N GLU A 406 -3.76 14.78 15.44
CA GLU A 406 -3.44 16.17 15.11
C GLU A 406 -3.91 16.58 13.71
N HIS A 407 -3.69 15.73 12.70
CA HIS A 407 -3.95 16.09 11.30
C HIS A 407 -5.41 15.83 10.87
N LEU A 408 -6.15 14.96 11.59
CA LEU A 408 -7.53 14.59 11.28
C LEU A 408 -8.54 15.08 12.32
N GLY A 409 -8.13 15.33 13.56
CA GLY A 409 -9.01 15.71 14.67
C GLY A 409 -9.78 17.03 14.49
N ASN A 410 -9.35 17.88 13.55
CA ASN A 410 -10.08 19.10 13.16
C ASN A 410 -11.02 18.91 11.95
N ASN A 411 -10.90 17.81 11.19
CA ASN A 411 -11.68 17.57 9.96
C ASN A 411 -12.68 16.40 10.08
N VAL A 412 -12.49 15.49 11.04
CA VAL A 412 -13.35 14.31 11.21
C VAL A 412 -14.40 14.57 12.31
N SER A 413 -15.32 15.50 12.03
CA SER A 413 -16.62 15.54 12.73
C SER A 413 -17.52 14.47 12.12
N MET A 414 -17.30 13.21 12.50
CA MET A 414 -18.19 12.10 12.19
C MET A 414 -19.50 12.26 12.97
N SER A 415 -20.39 13.10 12.44
CA SER A 415 -21.77 13.21 12.88
C SER A 415 -22.49 11.89 12.61
N PHE A 416 -22.49 11.02 13.62
CA PHE A 416 -23.17 9.72 13.56
C PHE A 416 -24.64 9.91 13.17
N LEU A 417 -25.08 9.17 12.15
CA LEU A 417 -26.48 9.08 11.75
C LEU A 417 -27.30 8.38 12.84
N GLY A 418 -27.71 9.17 13.82
CA GLY A 418 -28.53 8.76 14.97
C GLY A 418 -29.95 9.34 14.95
N ALA A 419 -30.53 9.57 13.76
CA ALA A 419 -31.94 9.92 13.61
C ALA A 419 -32.40 9.76 12.15
N GLN A 420 -33.13 8.67 11.84
CA GLN A 420 -34.27 8.55 10.91
C GLN A 420 -34.44 7.10 10.46
N ASN A 421 -35.36 6.38 11.12
CA ASN A 421 -36.29 5.37 10.54
C ASN A 421 -37.05 4.63 11.66
N GLU A 422 -37.84 5.36 12.45
CA GLU A 422 -38.93 4.81 13.26
C GLU A 422 -40.20 5.66 13.09
N GLU A 423 -40.67 5.82 11.85
CA GLU A 423 -41.98 6.45 11.60
C GLU A 423 -42.71 5.85 10.38
N GLU A 424 -42.68 4.53 10.21
CA GLU A 424 -43.56 3.84 9.25
C GLU A 424 -43.93 2.40 9.66
N CYS A 425 -44.40 2.21 10.92
CA CYS A 425 -44.95 0.93 11.40
C CYS A 425 -46.03 1.11 12.48
N LEU A 426 -47.04 1.95 12.23
CA LEU A 426 -48.25 2.04 13.06
C LEU A 426 -49.53 2.11 12.20
N ALA A 427 -50.02 0.94 11.80
CA ALA A 427 -51.41 0.71 11.45
C ALA A 427 -51.79 -0.71 11.87
N HIS A 428 -52.85 -0.82 12.69
CA HIS A 428 -53.33 -2.06 13.35
C HIS A 428 -52.41 -2.58 14.49
N ASP A 429 -52.88 -2.87 15.71
CA ASP A 429 -54.25 -2.88 16.26
C ASP A 429 -54.33 -2.30 17.69
N GLN A 430 -55.55 -1.94 18.11
CA GLN A 430 -55.87 -1.46 19.45
C GLN A 430 -56.12 -2.64 20.41
N HIS A 431 -55.64 -2.56 21.67
CA HIS A 431 -56.45 -2.75 22.89
C HIS A 431 -55.61 -2.55 24.19
N GLU A 432 -56.17 -1.77 25.12
CA GLU A 432 -56.05 -1.80 26.61
C GLU A 432 -54.74 -2.33 27.28
N ALA A 433 -54.06 -1.63 28.21
CA ALA A 433 -54.62 -1.07 29.45
C ALA A 433 -53.66 -0.11 30.22
N GLU A 434 -54.29 0.81 30.95
CA GLU A 434 -53.91 1.57 32.16
C GLU A 434 -52.46 1.52 32.76
N GLY A 435 -51.95 2.67 33.23
CA GLY A 435 -51.11 2.63 34.46
C GLY A 435 -50.02 3.69 34.76
N SER A 436 -50.39 4.95 35.03
CA SER A 436 -49.80 5.79 36.12
C SER A 436 -48.38 6.42 36.05
N ALA A 437 -48.34 7.64 36.60
CA ALA A 437 -47.22 8.35 37.28
C ALA A 437 -46.10 9.03 36.46
N ALA A 438 -46.13 10.37 36.51
CA ALA A 438 -45.01 11.25 36.19
C ALA A 438 -44.03 11.40 37.36
N LEU A 439 -42.76 11.69 37.07
CA LEU A 439 -41.83 12.30 38.04
C LEU A 439 -40.71 13.07 37.33
N THR A 440 -40.83 14.40 37.31
CA THR A 440 -39.75 15.32 36.91
C THR A 440 -38.75 15.49 38.05
N VAL A 441 -37.44 15.38 37.75
CA VAL A 441 -36.38 15.93 38.61
C VAL A 441 -35.32 16.62 37.75
N ASN A 442 -35.13 17.92 38.00
CA ASN A 442 -34.03 18.73 37.49
C ASN A 442 -32.77 18.52 38.35
N ALA A 443 -31.58 18.46 37.74
CA ALA A 443 -30.33 18.82 38.41
C ALA A 443 -29.26 19.23 37.37
N ALA A 444 -28.66 20.40 37.57
CA ALA A 444 -27.55 20.92 36.76
C ALA A 444 -26.34 21.23 37.63
N SER A 445 -25.13 21.00 37.10
CA SER A 445 -23.83 21.51 37.61
C SER A 445 -22.77 21.25 36.52
N HIS A 446 -22.14 22.27 35.91
CA HIS A 446 -20.91 22.96 36.37
C HIS A 446 -19.78 21.95 36.69
N TYR A 447 -18.56 21.98 36.13
CA TYR A 447 -17.62 23.05 35.75
C TYR A 447 -16.63 22.51 34.66
N SER A 448 -15.85 23.27 33.87
CA SER A 448 -15.77 24.70 33.50
C SER A 448 -14.90 24.86 32.22
N THR A 449 -14.87 26.05 31.59
CA THR A 449 -13.92 26.42 30.52
C THR A 449 -12.57 26.90 31.05
N CYS A 450 -11.48 26.64 30.32
CA CYS A 450 -10.20 27.35 30.48
C CYS A 450 -9.73 27.85 29.10
N ALA A 451 -9.50 29.17 28.98
CA ALA A 451 -9.12 29.80 27.72
C ALA A 451 -7.60 29.86 27.55
N ALA A 452 -7.08 29.22 26.50
CA ALA A 452 -5.74 29.48 25.98
C ALA A 452 -5.85 30.48 24.82
N LYS A 453 -4.99 31.50 24.80
CA LYS A 453 -4.98 32.52 23.73
C LYS A 453 -4.40 31.94 22.45
N THR A 454 -5.16 31.95 21.37
CA THR A 454 -4.66 31.76 20.01
C THR A 454 -3.86 32.99 19.57
N LEU A 455 -2.75 32.73 18.87
CA LEU A 455 -2.07 33.68 17.98
C LEU A 455 -2.06 33.01 16.61
N GLU A 456 -2.77 33.61 15.64
CA GLU A 456 -2.85 33.09 14.28
C GLU A 456 -1.63 33.56 13.46
N PRO A 457 -0.99 32.68 12.66
CA PRO A 457 -0.05 33.09 11.62
C PRO A 457 -0.82 33.66 10.42
N THR A 458 -0.39 34.79 9.87
CA THR A 458 -1.15 35.53 8.84
C THR A 458 -0.59 35.39 7.43
N THR A 459 0.46 34.58 7.21
CA THR A 459 1.03 34.32 5.88
C THR A 459 1.39 32.84 5.65
N LEU A 460 1.45 32.44 4.37
CA LEU A 460 1.87 31.10 3.96
C LEU A 460 3.34 30.81 4.32
N GLU A 461 4.16 31.87 4.39
CA GLU A 461 5.59 31.82 4.70
C GLU A 461 5.85 31.48 6.19
N ASP A 462 4.96 31.89 7.10
CA ASP A 462 4.98 31.44 8.51
C ASP A 462 4.73 29.93 8.63
N TYR A 463 3.90 29.35 7.75
CA TYR A 463 3.57 27.93 7.73
C TYR A 463 4.77 27.08 7.28
N VAL A 464 5.47 27.51 6.22
CA VAL A 464 6.72 26.88 5.75
C VAL A 464 7.83 27.00 6.80
N SER A 465 7.87 28.09 7.55
CA SER A 465 8.84 28.33 8.63
C SER A 465 8.63 27.46 9.89
N GLN A 466 7.45 26.86 10.07
CA GLN A 466 7.19 25.89 11.14
C GLN A 466 7.52 24.45 10.72
N LEU A 467 7.47 24.16 9.41
CA LEU A 467 7.79 22.83 8.85
C LEU A 467 9.29 22.48 8.87
N THR A 468 10.18 23.46 9.10
CA THR A 468 11.64 23.25 9.16
C THR A 468 12.16 22.81 10.53
N PHE A 469 11.29 22.59 11.53
CA PHE A 469 11.66 22.14 12.88
C PHE A 469 11.25 20.71 13.25
N ILE A 470 10.67 19.94 12.32
CA ILE A 470 10.39 18.51 12.53
C ILE A 470 11.61 17.70 12.06
N ASP A 471 12.64 17.70 12.91
CA ASP A 471 13.86 16.91 12.72
C ASP A 471 13.60 15.43 13.06
N ILE A 472 13.66 14.55 12.06
CA ILE A 472 13.62 13.09 12.21
C ILE A 472 14.97 12.54 11.75
N GLY A 473 16.00 12.73 12.58
CA GLY A 473 17.38 12.39 12.23
C GLY A 473 18.32 12.18 13.43
N GLU A 474 18.27 10.99 14.04
CA GLU A 474 19.24 10.42 14.99
C GLU A 474 19.57 11.13 16.32
N ILE A 475 19.73 10.31 17.36
CA ILE A 475 20.19 10.75 18.68
C ILE A 475 21.71 10.97 18.66
N ARG A 476 22.10 12.26 18.68
CA ARG A 476 23.41 12.84 19.07
C ARG A 476 24.57 12.73 18.07
N TYR A 477 24.95 13.89 17.52
CA TYR A 477 26.32 14.41 17.69
C TYR A 477 26.31 15.95 17.83
N TRP A 478 27.09 16.48 18.79
CA TRP A 478 27.33 17.90 19.12
C TRP A 478 26.17 18.82 19.54
N ALA A 479 26.07 19.02 20.86
CA ALA A 479 25.58 20.29 21.40
C ALA A 479 26.76 21.26 21.64
N ARG A 480 26.74 22.41 20.95
CA ARG A 480 27.11 23.79 21.42
C ARG A 480 27.76 24.63 20.31
N LEU A 481 27.02 25.63 19.83
CA LEU A 481 27.48 27.02 19.81
C LEU A 481 26.28 27.96 19.64
N ILE A 482 25.83 28.54 20.76
CA ILE A 482 24.95 29.72 20.76
C ILE A 482 25.76 30.88 21.34
N GLN A 483 25.55 32.06 20.75
CA GLN A 483 26.04 33.39 21.14
C GLN A 483 27.53 33.72 20.95
N GLY A 484 27.78 34.78 20.18
CA GLY A 484 29.02 35.56 20.21
C GLY A 484 29.31 36.30 18.90
N GLY A 485 28.78 37.52 18.75
CA GLY A 485 28.94 38.32 17.52
C GLY A 485 30.35 38.88 17.25
N ALA A 486 30.46 39.61 16.13
CA ALA A 486 31.69 40.07 15.46
C ALA A 486 32.49 38.92 14.80
N GLY A 487 33.21 39.12 13.69
CA GLY A 487 33.45 40.32 12.90
C GLY A 487 34.54 40.02 11.85
N LEU A 488 34.67 40.84 10.81
CA LEU A 488 35.61 40.65 9.69
C LEU A 488 37.05 40.32 10.12
N GLY A 489 37.67 39.31 9.49
CA GLY A 489 39.09 38.99 9.61
C GLY A 489 39.46 37.76 8.79
N GLY A 490 40.59 37.80 8.08
CA GLY A 490 41.03 36.70 7.21
C GLY A 490 42.26 35.95 7.73
N ASP A 491 42.75 35.06 6.87
CA ASP A 491 43.87 34.13 7.06
C ASP A 491 43.59 32.93 7.99
N GLY A 492 44.17 31.78 7.63
CA GLY A 492 43.78 30.48 8.17
C GLY A 492 44.88 29.81 9.00
N THR A 493 44.47 29.15 10.08
CA THR A 493 45.11 27.96 10.69
C THR A 493 44.27 27.51 11.88
N LEU A 494 44.25 26.22 12.19
CA LEU A 494 43.68 25.68 13.44
C LEU A 494 44.62 24.63 14.02
N GLU A 495 45.01 24.84 15.28
CA GLU A 495 45.90 23.95 16.04
C GLU A 495 45.14 22.83 16.77
N ASN A 496 45.90 21.82 17.20
CA ASN A 496 45.41 20.67 17.95
C ASN A 496 44.87 21.03 19.35
N MET A 497 43.81 20.34 19.80
CA MET A 497 43.57 20.12 21.23
C MET A 497 43.28 18.65 21.54
N VAL A 498 43.91 18.18 22.62
CA VAL A 498 43.81 16.81 23.17
C VAL A 498 43.06 16.88 24.50
N PHE A 499 42.12 15.97 24.74
CA PHE A 499 41.58 15.68 26.07
C PHE A 499 41.50 14.16 26.32
N SER A 500 41.62 13.75 27.58
CA SER A 500 41.98 12.38 27.97
C SER A 500 41.08 11.77 29.06
N ASN A 501 40.99 10.43 29.07
CA ASN A 501 40.72 9.56 30.24
C ASN A 501 39.30 9.64 30.87
N ARG A 502 38.67 8.59 31.41
CA ARG A 502 38.91 7.13 31.65
C ARG A 502 37.50 6.46 31.50
N GLU A 503 37.26 5.16 31.27
CA GLU A 503 37.90 3.92 31.77
C GLU A 503 37.93 2.80 30.70
N HIS A 504 38.69 1.74 31.02
CA HIS A 504 38.86 0.42 30.39
C HIS A 504 37.63 -0.24 29.71
N HIS A 505 37.74 -1.20 28.78
CA HIS A 505 38.84 -1.70 27.92
C HIS A 505 38.20 -2.65 26.88
N GLN A 506 38.38 -2.39 25.58
CA GLN A 506 38.84 -3.37 24.56
C GLN A 506 38.62 -2.79 23.16
N ALA A 507 39.70 -2.73 22.38
CA ALA A 507 39.65 -2.41 20.96
C ALA A 507 39.77 -3.70 20.16
N VAL A 508 38.87 -3.89 19.19
CA VAL A 508 39.14 -4.73 18.02
C VAL A 508 38.67 -3.94 16.80
N SER A 509 39.59 -3.73 15.86
CA SER A 509 39.36 -3.00 14.62
C SER A 509 38.65 -3.86 13.58
N LEU A 510 37.83 -3.25 12.74
CA LEU A 510 37.62 -3.70 11.36
C LEU A 510 37.64 -2.49 10.44
N LEU A 511 38.67 -2.44 9.59
CA LEU A 511 38.87 -1.41 8.57
C LEU A 511 37.86 -1.61 7.43
N GLY A 512 37.06 -0.59 7.14
CA GLY A 512 36.45 -0.43 5.83
C GLY A 512 37.43 0.29 4.90
N PHE A 513 37.83 -0.37 3.82
CA PHE A 513 38.54 0.29 2.71
C PHE A 513 37.53 0.62 1.60
N PHE A 514 37.25 1.91 1.41
CA PHE A 514 36.79 2.44 0.13
C PHE A 514 38.01 2.76 -0.75
N PRO A 515 37.87 2.61 -2.08
CA PRO A 515 38.65 3.39 -3.03
C PRO A 515 37.72 4.23 -3.93
N GLU A 516 37.70 5.55 -3.72
CA GLU A 516 37.47 6.46 -4.84
C GLU A 516 38.75 6.56 -5.67
N GLY A 517 38.61 6.74 -6.99
CA GLY A 517 39.75 6.82 -7.89
C GLY A 517 40.25 8.25 -8.12
N HIS A 518 41.43 8.37 -8.74
CA HIS A 518 41.76 9.38 -9.75
C HIS A 518 43.18 9.14 -10.29
N GLY A 519 43.44 9.51 -11.55
CA GLY A 519 44.81 9.79 -12.02
C GLY A 519 45.35 8.88 -13.13
N GLU A 520 45.01 9.25 -14.37
CA GLU A 520 45.84 9.22 -15.58
C GLU A 520 47.19 8.46 -15.58
N HIS A 521 47.41 7.60 -16.58
CA HIS A 521 48.47 7.83 -17.59
C HIS A 521 48.39 6.90 -18.82
N HIS A 522 48.48 7.53 -19.99
CA HIS A 522 49.08 7.10 -21.27
C HIS A 522 49.08 5.63 -21.75
N CYS A 523 48.56 5.51 -22.98
CA CYS A 523 49.16 4.84 -24.15
C CYS A 523 49.08 3.31 -24.32
N SER A 524 48.22 2.95 -25.29
CA SER A 524 48.57 2.23 -26.53
C SER A 524 48.53 0.69 -26.58
N ALA A 525 48.07 0.24 -27.76
CA ALA A 525 48.33 -1.06 -28.41
C ALA A 525 47.75 -2.34 -27.78
N GLY A 526 46.59 -2.73 -28.33
CA GLY A 526 46.53 -3.91 -29.19
C GLY A 526 46.29 -5.29 -28.54
N PRO A 527 45.64 -6.23 -29.25
CA PRO A 527 45.14 -7.47 -28.65
C PRO A 527 46.08 -8.67 -28.86
N SER A 528 45.90 -9.72 -28.05
CA SER A 528 45.58 -11.09 -28.52
C SER A 528 45.89 -12.15 -27.45
N CYS A 529 45.14 -13.26 -27.49
CA CYS A 529 45.59 -14.62 -27.15
C CYS A 529 46.04 -14.90 -25.69
N LYS A 530 45.95 -16.12 -25.16
CA LYS A 530 45.17 -17.35 -25.47
C LYS A 530 45.33 -18.30 -24.26
N ASP A 531 44.48 -19.31 -24.18
CA ASP A 531 44.76 -20.68 -23.72
C ASP A 531 45.83 -20.89 -22.62
N SER A 532 45.43 -21.34 -21.43
CA SER A 532 46.01 -22.56 -20.85
C SER A 532 45.20 -23.14 -19.69
N GLU A 533 44.92 -24.43 -19.79
CA GLU A 533 44.43 -25.30 -18.71
C GLU A 533 45.59 -25.71 -17.78
N ALA A 534 45.32 -25.84 -16.48
CA ALA A 534 45.93 -26.80 -15.54
C ALA A 534 45.28 -26.59 -14.14
N THR A 535 44.28 -27.35 -13.73
CA THR A 535 44.34 -28.73 -13.22
C THR A 535 45.14 -28.89 -11.92
N MET A 536 44.40 -29.11 -10.82
CA MET A 536 44.78 -29.78 -9.55
C MET A 536 46.07 -29.36 -8.83
N TYR A 537 45.96 -29.05 -7.53
CA TYR A 537 46.36 -30.02 -6.50
C TYR A 537 45.61 -29.81 -5.18
N THR A 538 45.39 -30.92 -4.48
CA THR A 538 44.72 -31.02 -3.18
C THR A 538 45.67 -30.86 -1.99
N SER A 539 45.08 -30.72 -0.80
CA SER A 539 45.62 -30.94 0.56
C SER A 539 46.28 -29.74 1.26
N GLY A 540 45.90 -29.59 2.53
CA GLY A 540 46.16 -28.46 3.43
C GLY A 540 45.05 -28.40 4.48
#